data_AF-A0A523HNC9-F1
#
_entry.id   AF-A0A523HNC9-F1
#
_cell.length_a   1.000
_cell.length_b   1.000
_cell.length_c   1.000
_cell.angle_alpha   90.00
_cell.angle_beta   90.00
_cell.angle_gamma   90.00
#
_symmetry.space_group_name_H-M   'P 1'
#
loop_
_entity.id
_entity.type
_entity.pdbx_description
1 polymer ?
#
loop_
_entity_poly.entity_id
_entity_poly.type
_entity_poly.pdbx_seq_one_letter_code
_entity_poly.pdbx_strand_id
1 'polypeptide(L)'
;MPEKTKTEKKPTSEGKANGFVASSEPPAKESAQKVEAAPEEPAIQIPEEVAELLEPVSKNQPAGEDASVVAEYMKLEMQIVKVTPAPEEKQLPWESCIEWAAVILKDKSKDFRVAAWLCFAWFRHEKITGLKKGLILLTELLKKYGDSLFPQKEAHRSKAIQFLNTSRFSKLVERAAVDSGNADDMVAVGELFQELVAECEKQFKETPPALRDIGKAIDSHLEDAQQFLKKSTPEEELTEAEE
;
A
#
# COMPACT_ATOMS: atom_id res chain seq x y z
N MET A 1 -23.94 -13.16 -69.95
CA MET A 1 -24.86 -14.31 -69.95
C MET A 1 -24.05 -15.56 -69.63
N PRO A 2 -24.54 -16.51 -68.81
CA PRO A 2 -25.72 -16.50 -67.93
C PRO A 2 -25.30 -16.42 -66.42
N GLU A 3 -26.04 -15.79 -65.50
CA GLU A 3 -27.41 -16.08 -64.99
C GLU A 3 -27.39 -17.32 -64.05
N LYS A 4 -27.71 -17.25 -62.74
CA LYS A 4 -29.08 -17.30 -62.17
C LYS A 4 -29.01 -17.30 -60.62
N THR A 5 -29.53 -16.31 -59.89
CA THR A 5 -30.89 -16.14 -59.27
C THR A 5 -31.07 -16.64 -57.82
N LYS A 6 -31.58 -15.70 -56.98
CA LYS A 6 -32.64 -15.77 -55.94
C LYS A 6 -32.52 -16.83 -54.81
N THR A 7 -32.91 -16.57 -53.56
CA THR A 7 -34.25 -16.12 -53.17
C THR A 7 -34.31 -15.68 -51.69
N GLU A 8 -35.11 -14.63 -51.42
CA GLU A 8 -35.69 -14.25 -50.13
C GLU A 8 -36.50 -15.37 -49.45
N LYS A 9 -36.68 -15.30 -48.11
CA LYS A 9 -38.00 -15.10 -47.48
C LYS A 9 -37.93 -14.99 -45.95
N LYS A 10 -38.48 -13.88 -45.44
CA LYS A 10 -39.13 -13.74 -44.12
C LYS A 10 -40.63 -14.09 -44.29
N PRO A 11 -41.32 -14.59 -43.25
CA PRO A 11 -42.39 -13.81 -42.59
C PRO A 11 -42.47 -14.08 -41.05
N THR A 12 -42.72 -13.13 -40.13
CA THR A 12 -44.03 -12.63 -39.59
C THR A 12 -45.11 -13.72 -39.43
N SER A 13 -45.76 -13.96 -38.28
CA SER A 13 -46.57 -13.06 -37.43
C SER A 13 -47.05 -13.83 -36.16
N GLU A 14 -47.16 -13.16 -35.02
CA GLU A 14 -48.40 -12.91 -34.24
C GLU A 14 -48.94 -14.02 -33.31
N GLY A 15 -49.15 -13.63 -32.06
CA GLY A 15 -49.86 -14.41 -31.03
C GLY A 15 -50.01 -13.59 -29.74
N LYS A 16 -51.00 -12.69 -29.70
CA LYS A 16 -51.49 -12.00 -28.51
C LYS A 16 -52.28 -12.96 -27.62
N ALA A 17 -52.16 -12.85 -26.30
CA ALA A 17 -53.30 -12.89 -25.37
C ALA A 17 -52.90 -12.34 -23.99
N ASN A 18 -53.72 -11.40 -23.51
CA ASN A 18 -53.68 -10.70 -22.24
C ASN A 18 -54.13 -11.58 -21.06
N GLY A 19 -53.75 -11.18 -19.84
CA GLY A 19 -54.75 -10.87 -18.81
C GLY A 19 -54.56 -11.44 -17.40
N PHE A 20 -54.52 -10.52 -16.42
CA PHE A 20 -54.90 -10.67 -14.99
C PHE A 20 -53.85 -11.40 -14.11
N VAL A 21 -53.45 -10.97 -12.91
CA VAL A 21 -54.17 -10.27 -11.82
C VAL A 21 -53.17 -9.52 -10.92
N ALA A 22 -53.60 -8.41 -10.32
CA ALA A 22 -52.92 -7.73 -9.23
C ALA A 22 -52.97 -8.55 -7.92
N SER A 23 -51.90 -8.52 -7.13
CA SER A 23 -51.94 -8.73 -5.68
C SER A 23 -50.73 -8.06 -5.01
N SER A 24 -51.07 -7.00 -4.27
CA SER A 24 -50.45 -6.38 -3.10
C SER A 24 -49.23 -7.05 -2.43
N GLU A 25 -48.22 -6.23 -2.13
CA GLU A 25 -47.21 -6.42 -1.08
C GLU A 25 -47.83 -6.60 0.33
N PRO A 26 -47.05 -7.17 1.28
CA PRO A 26 -46.42 -6.32 2.29
C PRO A 26 -44.92 -6.62 2.53
N PRO A 27 -44.17 -5.69 3.18
CA PRO A 27 -42.73 -5.73 3.28
C PRO A 27 -42.27 -6.63 4.43
N ALA A 28 -41.34 -7.55 4.15
CA ALA A 28 -40.61 -8.26 5.19
C ALA A 28 -39.46 -7.38 5.69
N LYS A 29 -39.64 -6.81 6.89
CA LYS A 29 -38.56 -6.30 7.73
C LYS A 29 -37.71 -7.50 8.17
N GLU A 30 -36.48 -7.59 7.68
CA GLU A 30 -35.46 -8.48 8.24
C GLU A 30 -34.45 -7.65 9.04
N SER A 31 -34.76 -7.54 10.33
CA SER A 31 -33.85 -7.69 11.46
C SER A 31 -32.40 -7.28 11.26
N ALA A 32 -32.08 -6.06 11.68
CA ALA A 32 -30.72 -5.66 12.03
C ALA A 32 -30.20 -6.54 13.17
N GLN A 33 -29.30 -7.49 12.87
CA GLN A 33 -28.48 -8.13 13.88
C GLN A 33 -27.32 -7.20 14.22
N LYS A 34 -27.41 -6.63 15.42
CA LYS A 34 -26.35 -5.96 16.15
C LYS A 34 -25.21 -6.96 16.38
N VAL A 35 -24.13 -6.83 15.62
CA VAL A 35 -22.87 -7.54 15.91
C VAL A 35 -22.19 -6.77 17.03
N GLU A 36 -22.16 -7.40 18.18
CA GLU A 36 -21.50 -6.94 19.40
C GLU A 36 -19.98 -7.02 19.16
N ALA A 37 -19.32 -5.87 19.04
CA ALA A 37 -17.89 -5.76 18.82
C ALA A 37 -17.14 -6.21 20.09
N ALA A 38 -16.41 -7.31 19.98
CA ALA A 38 -15.34 -7.69 20.89
C ALA A 38 -14.22 -6.64 20.83
N PRO A 39 -13.41 -6.47 21.89
CA PRO A 39 -12.53 -5.32 22.03
C PRO A 39 -11.46 -5.31 20.93
N GLU A 40 -11.49 -4.27 20.10
CA GLU A 40 -10.50 -4.00 19.06
C GLU A 40 -9.15 -3.72 19.73
N GLU A 41 -8.20 -4.64 19.56
CA GLU A 41 -6.77 -4.35 19.70
C GLU A 41 -6.45 -3.09 18.87
N PRO A 42 -5.56 -2.19 19.31
CA PRO A 42 -5.43 -0.88 18.69
C PRO A 42 -4.97 -1.07 17.23
N ALA A 43 -5.92 -0.96 16.30
CA ALA A 43 -5.66 -1.02 14.88
C ALA A 43 -4.72 0.13 14.55
N ILE A 44 -3.59 -0.17 13.91
CA ILE A 44 -2.67 0.85 13.40
C ILE A 44 -3.49 1.84 12.56
N GLN A 45 -3.53 3.10 12.97
CA GLN A 45 -4.31 4.11 12.26
C GLN A 45 -3.67 4.35 10.88
N ILE A 46 -4.37 3.91 9.83
CA ILE A 46 -3.93 4.13 8.45
C ILE A 46 -4.13 5.62 8.13
N PRO A 47 -3.05 6.38 7.78
CA PRO A 47 -3.18 7.77 7.40
C PRO A 47 -4.07 7.95 6.17
N GLU A 48 -4.84 9.04 6.09
CA GLU A 48 -5.81 9.29 5.01
C GLU A 48 -5.15 9.20 3.62
N GLU A 49 -3.98 9.82 3.45
CA GLU A 49 -3.21 9.74 2.21
C GLU A 49 -2.79 8.31 1.82
N VAL A 50 -2.57 7.42 2.79
CA VAL A 50 -2.28 6.00 2.52
C VAL A 50 -3.57 5.27 2.18
N ALA A 51 -4.65 5.55 2.92
CA ALA A 51 -5.96 4.94 2.69
C ALA A 51 -6.46 5.19 1.26
N GLU A 52 -6.29 6.40 0.73
CA GLU A 52 -6.65 6.72 -0.65
C GLU A 52 -5.92 5.85 -1.69
N LEU A 53 -4.65 5.53 -1.46
CA LEU A 53 -3.85 4.72 -2.39
C LEU A 53 -4.22 3.23 -2.35
N LEU A 54 -4.88 2.80 -1.26
CA LEU A 54 -5.37 1.44 -1.09
C LEU A 54 -6.73 1.21 -1.76
N GLU A 55 -7.45 2.26 -2.15
CA GLU A 55 -8.74 2.12 -2.84
C GLU A 55 -8.59 1.49 -4.22
N PRO A 56 -9.53 0.65 -4.68
CA PRO A 56 -9.41 -0.04 -5.97
C PRO A 56 -9.32 0.98 -7.12
N VAL A 57 -8.44 0.71 -8.10
CA VAL A 57 -8.30 1.57 -9.29
C VAL A 57 -9.62 1.68 -10.05
N SER A 58 -10.35 0.58 -10.16
CA SER A 58 -11.72 0.57 -10.66
C SER A 58 -12.50 -0.64 -10.13
N LYS A 59 -13.83 -0.61 -10.28
CA LYS A 59 -14.70 -1.73 -9.89
C LYS A 59 -14.39 -3.02 -10.65
N ASN A 60 -14.02 -2.93 -11.93
CA ASN A 60 -13.81 -4.08 -12.81
C ASN A 60 -12.35 -4.56 -12.82
N GLN A 61 -11.40 -3.66 -12.55
CA GLN A 61 -9.97 -3.95 -12.43
C GLN A 61 -9.44 -3.27 -11.16
N PRO A 62 -9.60 -3.89 -9.98
CA PRO A 62 -9.18 -3.30 -8.70
C PRO A 62 -7.69 -2.97 -8.63
N ALA A 63 -6.84 -3.83 -9.21
CA ALA A 63 -5.40 -3.63 -9.29
C ALA A 63 -4.96 -2.76 -10.49
N GLY A 64 -5.88 -2.38 -11.37
CA GLY A 64 -5.56 -1.64 -12.60
C GLY A 64 -4.79 -2.45 -13.63
N GLU A 65 -3.87 -1.79 -14.34
CA GLU A 65 -3.06 -2.34 -15.42
C GLU A 65 -1.55 -2.19 -15.14
N ASP A 66 -0.67 -2.68 -16.00
CA ASP A 66 0.79 -2.55 -15.81
C ASP A 66 1.23 -1.08 -15.92
N ALA A 67 1.87 -0.56 -14.86
CA ALA A 67 2.34 0.83 -14.81
C ALA A 67 3.52 1.12 -15.76
N SER A 68 4.25 0.11 -16.24
CA SER A 68 5.48 0.33 -17.00
C SER A 68 5.29 1.05 -18.35
N VAL A 69 4.04 1.21 -18.82
CA VAL A 69 3.74 1.94 -20.04
C VAL A 69 3.28 3.38 -19.80
N VAL A 70 3.03 3.79 -18.55
CA VAL A 70 2.55 5.14 -18.23
C VAL A 70 3.70 6.14 -18.07
N ALA A 71 3.45 7.40 -18.43
CA ALA A 71 4.48 8.43 -18.46
C ALA A 71 5.02 8.77 -17.05
N GLU A 72 4.15 8.74 -16.05
CA GLU A 72 4.47 8.96 -14.64
C GLU A 72 5.47 7.92 -14.13
N TYR A 73 5.32 6.66 -14.54
CA TYR A 73 6.25 5.59 -14.16
C TYR A 73 7.65 5.87 -14.68
N MET A 74 7.77 6.28 -15.94
CA MET A 74 9.06 6.62 -16.56
C MET A 74 9.73 7.80 -15.86
N LYS A 75 8.97 8.85 -15.52
CA LYS A 75 9.48 10.01 -14.77
C LYS A 75 9.97 9.58 -13.39
N LEU A 76 9.17 8.80 -12.67
CA LEU A 76 9.50 8.31 -11.34
C LEU A 76 10.74 7.40 -11.37
N GLU A 77 10.79 6.43 -12.28
CA GLU A 77 11.93 5.52 -12.42
C GLU A 77 13.22 6.29 -12.75
N MET A 78 13.16 7.32 -13.59
CA MET A 78 14.33 8.15 -13.89
C MET A 78 14.87 8.87 -12.64
N GLN A 79 14.00 9.42 -11.79
CA GLN A 79 14.43 10.09 -10.57
C GLN A 79 14.93 9.11 -9.50
N ILE A 80 14.28 7.95 -9.38
CA ILE A 80 14.59 6.99 -8.32
C ILE A 80 15.78 6.11 -8.72
N VAL A 81 15.84 5.57 -9.92
CA VAL A 81 16.85 4.56 -10.31
C VAL A 81 18.10 5.19 -10.93
N LYS A 82 17.97 6.27 -11.71
CA LYS A 82 19.07 6.80 -12.53
C LYS A 82 19.89 7.91 -11.87
N VAL A 83 19.55 8.31 -10.65
CA VAL A 83 20.33 9.33 -9.93
C VAL A 83 21.49 8.66 -9.21
N THR A 84 22.69 8.87 -9.75
CA THR A 84 23.97 8.60 -9.08
C THR A 84 24.02 9.39 -7.76
N PRO A 85 24.60 8.85 -6.66
CA PRO A 85 24.84 9.61 -5.44
C PRO A 85 25.83 10.75 -5.69
N ALA A 86 25.33 11.85 -6.26
CA ALA A 86 26.05 13.10 -6.44
C ALA A 86 25.70 14.05 -5.28
N PRO A 87 26.55 15.04 -4.98
CA PRO A 87 26.31 16.05 -3.94
C PRO A 87 25.01 16.85 -4.12
N GLU A 88 24.37 16.73 -5.28
CA GLU A 88 23.12 17.38 -5.70
C GLU A 88 21.85 16.64 -5.26
N GLU A 89 21.94 15.64 -4.37
CA GLU A 89 20.77 15.02 -3.69
C GLU A 89 19.86 16.03 -2.96
N LYS A 90 20.30 17.29 -2.83
CA LYS A 90 19.54 18.46 -2.36
C LYS A 90 18.53 19.03 -3.36
N GLN A 91 18.48 18.57 -4.61
CA GLN A 91 17.58 19.13 -5.65
C GLN A 91 16.58 18.13 -6.24
N LEU A 92 16.46 16.94 -5.67
CA LEU A 92 15.43 16.01 -6.13
C LEU A 92 14.04 16.49 -5.67
N PRO A 93 13.07 16.65 -6.59
CA PRO A 93 11.72 17.06 -6.24
C PRO A 93 10.97 15.84 -5.68
N TRP A 94 11.26 15.47 -4.43
CA TRP A 94 10.64 14.32 -3.77
C TRP A 94 9.11 14.44 -3.76
N GLU A 95 8.60 15.67 -3.68
CA GLU A 95 7.20 16.03 -3.82
C GLU A 95 6.65 15.55 -5.18
N SER A 96 7.34 15.81 -6.29
CA SER A 96 6.94 15.32 -7.61
C SER A 96 7.03 13.79 -7.71
N CYS A 97 8.02 13.15 -7.08
CA CYS A 97 8.09 11.69 -7.03
C CYS A 97 6.90 11.10 -6.26
N ILE A 98 6.50 11.73 -5.16
CA ILE A 98 5.32 11.36 -4.37
C ILE A 98 4.06 11.53 -5.23
N GLU A 99 3.90 12.67 -5.90
CA GLU A 99 2.76 12.94 -6.79
C GLU A 99 2.64 11.91 -7.92
N TRP A 100 3.73 11.61 -8.64
CA TRP A 100 3.69 10.62 -9.73
C TRP A 100 3.38 9.22 -9.22
N ALA A 101 3.97 8.82 -8.10
CA ALA A 101 3.68 7.51 -7.51
C ALA A 101 2.22 7.42 -7.04
N ALA A 102 1.69 8.48 -6.42
CA ALA A 102 0.30 8.56 -5.99
C ALA A 102 -0.67 8.47 -7.17
N VAL A 103 -0.42 9.21 -8.27
CA VAL A 103 -1.25 9.14 -9.49
C VAL A 103 -1.26 7.71 -10.06
N ILE A 104 -0.10 7.05 -10.10
CA ILE A 104 -0.04 5.66 -10.57
C ILE A 104 -0.86 4.75 -9.66
N LEU A 105 -0.60 4.80 -8.34
CA LEU A 105 -1.23 3.92 -7.36
C LEU A 105 -2.74 4.15 -7.27
N LYS A 106 -3.21 5.39 -7.39
CA LYS A 106 -4.63 5.73 -7.32
C LYS A 106 -5.37 5.38 -8.60
N ASP A 107 -4.84 5.81 -9.75
CA ASP A 107 -5.63 5.87 -10.99
C ASP A 107 -5.24 4.84 -12.05
N LYS A 108 -4.09 4.16 -11.91
CA LYS A 108 -3.51 3.35 -13.00
C LYS A 108 -3.25 1.91 -12.61
N SER A 109 -2.53 1.70 -11.50
CA SER A 109 -1.94 0.40 -11.19
C SER A 109 -1.62 0.29 -9.70
N LYS A 110 -2.02 -0.84 -9.11
CA LYS A 110 -1.46 -1.29 -7.82
C LYS A 110 -0.13 -1.98 -8.09
N ASP A 111 0.90 -1.19 -8.39
CA ASP A 111 2.27 -1.66 -8.66
C ASP A 111 3.14 -1.57 -7.40
N PHE A 112 3.66 -2.71 -6.99
CA PHE A 112 4.45 -2.88 -5.77
C PHE A 112 5.85 -2.26 -5.87
N ARG A 113 6.41 -2.09 -7.08
CA ARG A 113 7.66 -1.32 -7.29
C ARG A 113 7.40 0.15 -7.03
N VAL A 114 6.29 0.66 -7.55
CA VAL A 114 5.89 2.06 -7.36
C VAL A 114 5.65 2.33 -5.88
N ALA A 115 4.99 1.42 -5.15
CA ALA A 115 4.84 1.53 -3.70
C ALA A 115 6.19 1.55 -2.95
N ALA A 116 7.15 0.70 -3.34
CA ALA A 116 8.49 0.71 -2.74
C ALA A 116 9.25 2.01 -3.03
N TRP A 117 9.09 2.59 -4.23
CA TRP A 117 9.66 3.89 -4.58
C TRP A 117 8.97 5.05 -3.84
N LEU A 118 7.66 4.97 -3.63
CA LEU A 118 6.92 5.94 -2.84
C LEU A 118 7.37 5.92 -1.37
N CYS A 119 7.55 4.74 -0.79
CA CYS A 119 8.11 4.58 0.55
C CYS A 119 9.47 5.32 0.68
N PHE A 120 10.34 5.17 -0.32
CA PHE A 120 11.60 5.90 -0.37
C PHE A 120 11.41 7.42 -0.52
N ALA A 121 10.54 7.87 -1.42
CA ALA A 121 10.28 9.29 -1.63
C ALA A 121 9.69 9.96 -0.37
N TRP A 122 8.73 9.32 0.30
CA TRP A 122 8.21 9.76 1.59
C TRP A 122 9.29 9.80 2.66
N PHE A 123 10.11 8.77 2.80
CA PHE A 123 11.22 8.81 3.75
C PHE A 123 12.19 9.97 3.46
N ARG A 124 12.45 10.26 2.18
CA ARG A 124 13.32 11.37 1.79
C ARG A 124 12.72 12.73 2.16
N HIS A 125 11.42 12.89 1.96
CA HIS A 125 10.65 14.12 2.22
C HIS A 125 10.38 14.34 3.71
N GLU A 126 9.93 13.30 4.42
CA GLU A 126 9.35 13.39 5.78
C GLU A 126 10.08 12.57 6.85
N LYS A 127 11.23 11.97 6.50
CA LYS A 127 12.04 11.17 7.43
C LYS A 127 11.24 10.00 8.01
N ILE A 128 11.39 9.72 9.31
CA ILE A 128 10.82 8.54 9.98
C ILE A 128 9.30 8.44 9.78
N THR A 129 8.57 9.55 9.86
CA THR A 129 7.12 9.57 9.58
C THR A 129 6.82 9.10 8.16
N GLY A 130 7.62 9.51 7.17
CA GLY A 130 7.49 9.04 5.79
C GLY A 130 7.81 7.54 5.61
N LEU A 131 8.81 7.02 6.33
CA LEU A 131 9.09 5.57 6.35
C LEU A 131 7.92 4.78 6.94
N LYS A 132 7.34 5.26 8.05
CA LYS A 132 6.15 4.67 8.67
C LYS A 132 5.01 4.56 7.66
N LYS A 133 4.67 5.66 6.96
CA LYS A 133 3.63 5.67 5.91
C LYS A 133 3.93 4.67 4.80
N GLY A 134 5.18 4.62 4.35
CA GLY A 134 5.62 3.69 3.33
C GLY A 134 5.48 2.22 3.72
N LEU A 135 5.82 1.87 4.96
CA LEU A 135 5.66 0.51 5.48
C LEU A 135 4.19 0.12 5.62
N ILE A 136 3.33 1.01 6.12
CA ILE A 136 1.87 0.79 6.15
C ILE A 136 1.35 0.49 4.74
N LEU A 137 1.68 1.35 3.76
CA LEU A 137 1.24 1.17 2.38
C LEU A 137 1.68 -0.18 1.80
N LEU A 138 2.95 -0.56 1.99
CA LEU A 138 3.48 -1.81 1.45
C LEU A 138 2.79 -3.04 2.06
N THR A 139 2.64 -3.05 3.38
CA THR A 139 1.97 -4.14 4.10
C THR A 139 0.51 -4.26 3.67
N GLU A 140 -0.23 -3.15 3.65
CA GLU A 140 -1.65 -3.16 3.32
C GLU A 140 -1.91 -3.47 1.84
N LEU A 141 -1.03 -3.05 0.92
CA LEU A 141 -1.12 -3.46 -0.48
C LEU A 141 -0.94 -4.96 -0.64
N LEU A 142 0.05 -5.56 0.04
CA LEU A 142 0.24 -7.01 0.02
C LEU A 142 -1.00 -7.72 0.56
N LYS A 143 -1.50 -7.34 1.74
CA LYS A 143 -2.70 -7.95 2.32
C LYS A 143 -3.94 -7.84 1.42
N LYS A 144 -4.18 -6.65 0.85
CA LYS A 144 -5.41 -6.35 0.10
C LYS A 144 -5.42 -6.89 -1.32
N TYR A 145 -4.27 -6.87 -2.00
CA TYR A 145 -4.18 -7.19 -3.43
C TYR A 145 -3.37 -8.45 -3.73
N GLY A 146 -2.41 -8.81 -2.88
CA GLY A 146 -1.58 -10.01 -3.01
C GLY A 146 -1.10 -10.32 -4.43
N ASP A 147 -1.51 -11.47 -4.97
CA ASP A 147 -1.12 -11.91 -6.32
C ASP A 147 -1.62 -11.03 -7.46
N SER A 148 -2.65 -10.21 -7.23
CA SER A 148 -3.15 -9.27 -8.25
C SER A 148 -2.27 -8.04 -8.44
N LEU A 149 -1.33 -7.79 -7.51
CA LEU A 149 -0.38 -6.69 -7.62
C LEU A 149 0.50 -6.80 -8.87
N PHE A 150 0.85 -5.65 -9.42
CA PHE A 150 1.89 -5.55 -10.44
C PHE A 150 3.28 -5.43 -9.79
N PRO A 151 4.35 -5.96 -10.40
CA PRO A 151 4.33 -6.91 -11.52
C PRO A 151 3.60 -8.22 -11.18
N GLN A 152 2.95 -8.86 -12.16
CA GLN A 152 2.20 -10.09 -11.92
C GLN A 152 3.08 -11.30 -11.52
N LYS A 153 4.39 -11.26 -11.82
CA LYS A 153 5.31 -12.34 -11.45
C LYS A 153 5.84 -12.14 -10.04
N GLU A 154 5.68 -13.15 -9.19
CA GLU A 154 6.18 -13.15 -7.81
C GLU A 154 7.66 -12.74 -7.73
N ALA A 155 8.53 -13.35 -8.53
CA ALA A 155 9.96 -13.03 -8.56
C ALA A 155 10.26 -11.55 -8.89
N HIS A 156 9.39 -10.88 -9.63
CA HIS A 156 9.54 -9.46 -9.95
C HIS A 156 8.99 -8.58 -8.81
N ARG A 157 7.89 -8.98 -8.15
CA ARG A 157 7.42 -8.33 -6.92
C ARG A 157 8.43 -8.48 -5.78
N SER A 158 9.11 -9.62 -5.66
CA SER A 158 10.16 -9.84 -4.67
C SER A 158 11.33 -8.88 -4.87
N LYS A 159 11.75 -8.71 -6.14
CA LYS A 159 12.77 -7.70 -6.50
C LYS A 159 12.30 -6.27 -6.23
N ALA A 160 11.00 -6.00 -6.38
CA ALA A 160 10.42 -4.69 -6.11
C ALA A 160 10.64 -4.26 -4.66
N ILE A 161 10.26 -5.11 -3.71
CA ILE A 161 10.43 -4.81 -2.27
C ILE A 161 11.88 -4.93 -1.80
N GLN A 162 12.71 -5.75 -2.45
CA GLN A 162 14.17 -5.76 -2.21
C GLN A 162 14.83 -4.39 -2.45
N PHE A 163 14.17 -3.45 -3.14
CA PHE A 163 14.63 -2.07 -3.23
C PHE A 163 14.88 -1.43 -1.85
N LEU A 164 14.03 -1.73 -0.85
CA LEU A 164 14.21 -1.27 0.52
C LEU A 164 15.55 -1.73 1.11
N ASN A 165 16.01 -2.91 0.72
CA ASN A 165 17.25 -3.51 1.20
C ASN A 165 18.50 -3.03 0.44
N THR A 166 18.35 -2.15 -0.56
CA THR A 166 19.52 -1.61 -1.26
C THR A 166 20.37 -0.78 -0.31
N SER A 167 21.70 -0.81 -0.47
CA SER A 167 22.61 -0.01 0.36
C SER A 167 22.31 1.49 0.30
N ARG A 168 21.67 1.97 -0.76
CA ARG A 168 21.22 3.37 -0.85
C ARG A 168 20.14 3.66 0.18
N PHE A 169 19.11 2.82 0.26
CA PHE A 169 18.00 3.05 1.19
C PHE A 169 18.41 2.67 2.61
N SER A 170 18.93 1.46 2.84
CA SER A 170 19.27 1.01 4.20
C SER A 170 20.25 1.93 4.92
N LYS A 171 21.31 2.42 4.25
CA LYS A 171 22.26 3.37 4.85
C LYS A 171 21.71 4.79 5.03
N LEU A 172 20.61 5.15 4.37
CA LEU A 172 19.92 6.41 4.64
C LEU A 172 19.04 6.29 5.88
N VAL A 173 18.39 5.15 6.09
CA VAL A 173 17.65 4.85 7.33
C VAL A 173 18.60 4.73 8.51
N GLU A 174 19.73 4.04 8.36
CA GLU A 174 20.77 3.91 9.40
C GLU A 174 21.29 5.28 9.89
N ARG A 175 21.30 6.29 9.01
CA ARG A 175 21.76 7.66 9.34
C ARG A 175 20.64 8.62 9.72
N ALA A 176 19.41 8.14 9.81
CA ALA A 176 18.29 8.97 10.23
C ALA A 176 18.50 9.45 11.68
N ALA A 177 18.09 10.68 11.97
CA ALA A 177 18.11 11.20 13.33
C ALA A 177 16.85 10.72 14.07
N VAL A 178 17.06 10.07 15.21
CA VAL A 178 16.00 9.66 16.13
C VAL A 178 16.12 10.48 17.41
N ASP A 179 15.01 11.06 17.83
CA ASP A 179 14.89 11.91 19.00
C ASP A 179 13.52 11.73 19.66
N SER A 180 13.27 12.44 20.75
CA SER A 180 12.01 12.36 21.49
C SER A 180 10.78 12.75 20.66
N GLY A 181 10.93 13.55 19.62
CA GLY A 181 9.81 13.99 18.78
C GLY A 181 9.36 12.95 17.75
N ASN A 182 10.18 11.94 17.47
CA ASN A 182 9.89 10.89 16.49
C ASN A 182 10.07 9.46 17.01
N ALA A 183 10.35 9.30 18.31
CA ALA A 183 10.58 8.00 18.93
C ALA A 183 9.37 7.05 18.81
N ASP A 184 8.13 7.55 19.00
CA ASP A 184 6.92 6.75 18.82
C ASP A 184 6.79 6.23 17.38
N ASP A 185 7.06 7.10 16.40
CA ASP A 185 7.05 6.72 14.98
C ASP A 185 8.12 5.66 14.68
N MET A 186 9.30 5.77 15.28
CA MET A 186 10.39 4.81 15.09
C MET A 186 10.06 3.44 15.69
N VAL A 187 9.40 3.40 16.86
CA VAL A 187 8.90 2.14 17.43
C VAL A 187 7.85 1.51 16.52
N ALA A 188 6.88 2.29 16.06
CA ALA A 188 5.87 1.82 15.11
C ALA A 188 6.48 1.31 13.80
N VAL A 189 7.54 1.95 13.29
CA VAL A 189 8.30 1.49 12.12
C VAL A 189 8.87 0.09 12.35
N GLY A 190 9.39 -0.20 13.55
CA GLY A 190 9.87 -1.54 13.91
C GLY A 190 8.77 -2.60 13.83
N GLU A 191 7.62 -2.33 14.44
CA GLU A 191 6.46 -3.23 14.44
C GLU A 191 5.91 -3.47 13.03
N LEU A 192 5.72 -2.39 12.27
CA LEU A 192 5.26 -2.43 10.88
C LEU A 192 6.23 -3.18 9.97
N PHE A 193 7.54 -3.06 10.21
CA PHE A 193 8.53 -3.78 9.43
C PHE A 193 8.48 -5.30 9.71
N GLN A 194 8.31 -5.71 10.97
CA GLN A 194 8.12 -7.13 11.30
C GLN A 194 6.84 -7.68 10.67
N GLU A 195 5.76 -6.89 10.66
CA GLU A 195 4.52 -7.26 10.00
C GLU A 195 4.70 -7.41 8.49
N LEU A 196 5.42 -6.48 7.83
CA LEU A 196 5.74 -6.56 6.42
C LEU A 196 6.55 -7.82 6.09
N VAL A 197 7.55 -8.15 6.92
CA VAL A 197 8.37 -9.36 6.77
C VAL A 197 7.49 -10.61 6.89
N ALA A 198 6.65 -10.69 7.92
CA ALA A 198 5.73 -11.82 8.11
C ALA A 198 4.75 -11.96 6.94
N GLU A 199 4.26 -10.85 6.38
CA GLU A 199 3.38 -10.89 5.20
C GLU A 199 4.16 -11.33 3.95
N CYS A 200 5.41 -10.91 3.80
CA CYS A 200 6.26 -11.38 2.72
C CYS A 200 6.50 -12.90 2.80
N GLU A 201 6.73 -13.45 3.99
CA GLU A 201 6.91 -14.91 4.18
C GLU A 201 5.66 -15.71 3.79
N LYS A 202 4.47 -15.17 4.03
CA LYS A 202 3.20 -15.82 3.63
C LYS A 202 2.99 -15.83 2.12
N GLN A 203 3.34 -14.73 1.45
CA GLN A 203 2.96 -14.49 0.05
C GLN A 203 4.04 -14.87 -0.96
N PHE A 204 5.33 -14.75 -0.62
CA PHE A 204 6.44 -15.02 -1.53
C PHE A 204 7.02 -16.42 -1.31
N LYS A 205 6.30 -17.44 -1.77
CA LYS A 205 6.64 -18.85 -1.50
C LYS A 205 7.81 -19.36 -2.33
N GLU A 206 7.94 -18.88 -3.57
CA GLU A 206 9.00 -19.32 -4.48
C GLU A 206 10.26 -18.47 -4.34
N THR A 207 10.07 -17.17 -4.09
CA THR A 207 11.12 -16.16 -4.17
C THR A 207 11.02 -15.14 -3.02
N PRO A 208 11.21 -15.54 -1.76
CA PRO A 208 11.10 -14.62 -0.63
C PRO A 208 12.12 -13.47 -0.72
N PRO A 209 11.72 -12.22 -0.47
CA PRO A 209 12.63 -11.08 -0.50
C PRO A 209 13.58 -11.09 0.69
N ALA A 210 14.83 -10.68 0.47
CA ALA A 210 15.80 -10.49 1.55
C ALA A 210 15.77 -9.03 2.03
N LEU A 211 15.34 -8.79 3.27
CA LEU A 211 15.19 -7.46 3.88
C LEU A 211 16.13 -7.24 5.08
N ARG A 212 17.29 -7.90 5.10
CA ARG A 212 18.19 -7.95 6.27
C ARG A 212 18.87 -6.62 6.60
N ASP A 213 19.34 -5.89 5.61
CA ASP A 213 20.10 -4.64 5.79
C ASP A 213 19.18 -3.50 6.20
N ILE A 214 17.99 -3.42 5.63
CA ILE A 214 16.97 -2.45 6.07
C ILE A 214 16.46 -2.79 7.47
N GLY A 215 16.26 -4.08 7.78
CA GLY A 215 15.89 -4.53 9.12
C GLY A 215 16.93 -4.13 10.16
N LYS A 216 18.22 -4.41 9.92
CA LYS A 216 19.32 -3.97 10.79
C LYS A 216 19.35 -2.46 11.01
N ALA A 217 19.12 -1.68 9.96
CA ALA A 217 19.09 -0.22 10.04
C ALA A 217 17.89 0.30 10.85
N ILE A 218 16.76 -0.41 10.86
CA ILE A 218 15.61 -0.12 11.72
C ILE A 218 15.94 -0.51 13.16
N ASP A 219 16.43 -1.74 13.37
CA ASP A 219 16.75 -2.29 14.68
C ASP A 219 17.77 -1.43 15.45
N SER A 220 18.76 -0.85 14.75
CA SER A 220 19.78 0.02 15.37
C SER A 220 19.21 1.27 16.04
N HIS A 221 18.00 1.69 15.67
CA HIS A 221 17.33 2.87 16.22
C HIS A 221 16.31 2.55 17.32
N LEU A 222 15.89 1.28 17.46
CA LEU A 222 14.80 0.91 18.36
C LEU A 222 15.19 1.08 19.83
N GLU A 223 16.42 0.76 20.21
CA GLU A 223 16.89 0.95 21.58
C GLU A 223 16.88 2.44 21.98
N ASP A 224 17.37 3.32 21.10
CA ASP A 224 17.40 4.76 21.34
C ASP A 224 15.99 5.34 21.42
N ALA A 225 15.09 4.94 20.50
CA ALA A 225 13.69 5.35 20.52
C ALA A 225 13.01 4.97 21.85
N GLN A 226 13.16 3.71 22.29
CA GLN A 226 12.61 3.24 23.55
C GLN A 226 13.17 4.00 24.77
N GLN A 227 14.44 4.40 24.74
CA GLN A 227 15.02 5.22 25.80
C GLN A 227 14.42 6.62 25.84
N PHE A 228 14.17 7.24 24.68
CA PHE A 228 13.50 8.54 24.63
C PHE A 228 12.09 8.48 25.21
N LEU A 229 11.32 7.42 24.90
CA LEU A 229 9.97 7.24 25.43
C LEU A 229 9.98 7.01 26.95
N LYS A 230 10.87 6.16 27.47
CA LYS A 230 11.02 5.93 28.92
C LYS A 230 11.37 7.19 29.70
N LYS A 231 12.21 8.07 29.14
CA LYS A 231 12.57 9.36 29.76
C LYS A 231 11.45 10.40 29.72
N SER A 232 10.49 10.23 28.81
CA SER A 232 9.34 11.13 28.65
C SER A 232 8.15 10.77 29.55
N THR A 233 8.09 9.52 30.03
CA THR A 233 7.12 9.11 31.06
C THR A 233 7.60 9.63 32.42
N PRO A 234 6.87 10.54 33.10
CA PRO A 234 7.23 10.96 34.44
C PRO A 234 7.25 9.73 35.36
N GLU A 235 8.31 9.56 36.14
CA GLU A 235 8.31 8.70 37.33
C GLU A 235 7.34 9.30 38.37
N GLU A 236 6.03 9.20 38.15
CA GLU A 236 5.03 9.27 39.22
C GLU A 236 4.63 7.85 39.58
N GLU A 237 5.37 7.29 40.54
CA GLU A 237 4.85 6.47 41.65
C GLU A 237 6.05 5.80 42.34
N LEU A 238 6.66 6.51 43.29
CA LEU A 238 7.32 5.94 44.47
C LEU A 238 7.69 7.11 45.40
N THR A 239 6.77 7.49 46.29
CA THR A 239 7.02 7.77 47.73
C THR A 239 5.78 8.38 48.41
N GLU A 240 5.41 7.80 49.55
CA GLU A 240 4.62 8.40 50.65
C GLU A 240 3.08 8.43 50.53
N ALA A 241 2.48 7.28 50.82
CA ALA A 241 1.29 7.20 51.68
C ALA A 241 1.52 6.15 52.78
N GLU A 242 2.63 6.30 53.51
CA GLU A 242 2.68 5.90 54.92
C GLU A 242 2.58 7.20 55.72
N GLU A 243 1.35 7.57 56.11
CA GLU A 243 1.03 8.26 57.36
C GLU A 243 -0.48 8.15 57.65
#